data_AF-A0A6B3HQB7-F1
#
_entry.id   AF-A0A6B3HQB7-F1
#
_cell.length_a   1.000
_cell.length_b   1.000
_cell.length_c   1.000
_cell.angle_alpha   90.00
_cell.angle_beta   90.00
_cell.angle_gamma   90.00
#
_symmetry.space_group_name_H-M   'P 1'
#
loop_
_entity.id
_entity.type
_entity.pdbx_description
1 polymer ?
#
loop_
_entity_poly.entity_id
_entity_poly.type
_entity_poly.pdbx_seq_one_letter_code
_entity_poly.pdbx_strand_id
1 'polypeptide(L)' 'ILIEGYRPGVAERLGVGPGACLARNPKLVYGRMTGWGQEGPLADRAGHDIAYLALTGTLSMIGRPDEPPVVPANLVGDYA' A
#
# COMPACT_ATOMS: atom_id res chain seq x y z
N ILE A 1 -11.84 -4.88 -15.39
CA ILE A 1 -11.35 -4.41 -14.07
C ILE A 1 -9.85 -4.29 -14.18
N LEU A 2 -9.25 -3.19 -13.70
CA LEU A 2 -7.79 -3.01 -13.60
C LEU A 2 -7.46 -2.76 -12.13
N ILE A 3 -6.43 -3.43 -11.62
CA ILE A 3 -5.92 -3.25 -10.25
C ILE A 3 -4.42 -3.01 -10.34
N GLU A 4 -3.93 -1.98 -9.65
CA GLU A 4 -2.51 -1.67 -9.59
C GLU A 4 -2.05 -1.25 -8.19
N GLY A 5 -0.77 -1.49 -7.91
CA GLY A 5 -0.14 -1.26 -6.61
C GLY A 5 1.09 -0.36 -6.67
N TYR A 6 1.21 0.48 -7.70
CA TYR A 6 2.36 1.35 -7.85
C TYR A 6 2.30 2.54 -6.89
N ARG A 7 3.48 3.10 -6.58
CA ARG A 7 3.57 4.39 -5.89
C ARG A 7 2.80 5.48 -6.65
N PRO A 8 2.33 6.52 -5.95
CA PRO A 8 1.63 7.64 -6.58
C PRO A 8 2.38 8.20 -7.80
N GLY A 9 1.64 8.50 -8.87
CA GLY A 9 2.16 9.07 -10.12
C GLY A 9 2.84 8.08 -11.08
N VAL A 10 3.13 6.84 -10.66
CA VAL A 10 3.80 5.86 -11.54
C VAL A 10 2.86 5.37 -12.65
N ALA A 11 1.61 5.04 -12.33
CA ALA A 11 0.63 4.58 -13.31
C ALA A 11 0.37 5.64 -14.39
N GLU A 12 0.31 6.91 -13.98
CA GLU A 12 0.16 8.07 -14.85
C GLU A 12 1.35 8.21 -15.81
N ARG A 13 2.58 8.10 -15.29
CA ARG A 13 3.81 8.13 -16.12
C ARG A 13 3.90 6.96 -17.11
N LEU A 14 3.32 5.82 -16.77
CA LEU A 14 3.22 4.66 -17.65
C LEU A 14 2.04 4.75 -18.65
N GLY A 15 1.23 5.81 -18.58
CA GLY A 15 0.06 6.00 -19.47
C GLY A 15 -1.14 5.13 -19.11
N VAL A 16 -1.13 4.48 -17.95
CA VAL A 16 -2.20 3.60 -17.45
C VAL A 16 -2.86 4.13 -16.18
N GLY A 17 -2.73 5.43 -15.92
CA GLY A 17 -3.43 6.10 -14.82
C GLY A 17 -4.95 6.15 -15.04
N PRO A 18 -5.73 6.39 -13.98
CA PRO A 18 -7.18 6.30 -14.02
C PRO A 18 -7.80 7.25 -15.07
N GLY A 19 -7.28 8.47 -15.21
CA GLY A 19 -7.77 9.42 -16.22
C GLY A 19 -7.66 8.91 -17.65
N ALA A 20 -6.49 8.38 -18.04
CA ALA A 20 -6.27 7.82 -19.37
C ALA A 20 -7.12 6.56 -19.61
N CYS A 21 -7.21 5.69 -18.62
CA CYS A 21 -7.98 4.45 -18.71
C CYS A 21 -9.50 4.69 -18.79
N LEU A 22 -10.04 5.58 -17.95
CA LEU A 22 -11.48 5.89 -17.93
C LEU A 22 -11.92 6.71 -19.14
N ALA A 23 -11.05 7.56 -19.70
CA ALA A 23 -11.32 8.23 -20.97
C ALA A 23 -11.48 7.22 -22.12
N ARG A 24 -10.69 6.14 -22.11
CA ARG A 24 -10.78 5.06 -23.12
C ARG A 24 -11.96 4.13 -22.89
N ASN A 25 -12.27 3.81 -21.64
CA ASN A 25 -13.38 2.94 -21.29
C ASN A 25 -14.09 3.46 -20.01
N PRO A 26 -15.17 4.25 -20.16
CA PRO A 26 -15.93 4.77 -19.03
C PRO A 26 -16.61 3.71 -18.15
N LYS A 27 -16.75 2.47 -18.64
CA LYS A 27 -17.30 1.33 -17.87
C LYS A 27 -16.22 0.58 -17.08
N LEU A 28 -14.95 0.97 -17.18
CA LEU A 28 -13.87 0.33 -16.45
C LEU A 28 -14.01 0.60 -14.95
N VAL A 29 -13.97 -0.46 -14.16
CA VAL A 29 -13.69 -0.37 -12.73
C VAL A 29 -12.17 -0.37 -12.55
N TYR A 30 -11.64 0.70 -11.98
CA TYR A 30 -10.22 0.92 -11.72
C TYR A 30 -9.97 0.92 -10.20
N GLY A 31 -9.17 0.00 -9.72
CA GLY A 31 -8.70 -0.06 -8.34
C GLY A 31 -7.22 0.27 -8.26
N ARG A 32 -6.84 1.07 -7.25
CA ARG A 32 -5.43 1.26 -6.90
C ARG A 32 -5.22 1.12 -5.40
N MET A 33 -4.10 0.54 -5.03
CA MET A 33 -3.72 0.35 -3.64
C MET A 33 -2.28 0.77 -3.41
N THR A 34 -2.08 1.74 -2.53
CA THR A 34 -0.76 2.22 -2.11
C THR A 34 -0.65 2.07 -0.61
N GLY A 35 0.56 1.80 -0.13
CA GLY A 35 0.76 1.55 1.30
C GLY A 35 0.32 2.67 2.24
N TRP A 36 0.47 3.93 1.83
CA TRP A 36 0.14 5.09 2.66
C TRP A 36 -0.92 6.00 2.05
N GLY A 37 -1.66 5.51 1.05
CA GLY A 37 -2.59 6.33 0.26
C GLY A 37 -1.90 7.15 -0.84
N GLN A 38 -2.72 7.86 -1.61
CA GLN A 38 -2.28 8.71 -2.73
C GLN A 38 -1.78 10.08 -2.29
N GLU A 39 -2.11 10.48 -1.07
CA GLU A 39 -1.90 11.83 -0.52
C GLU A 39 -1.32 11.74 0.89
N GLY A 40 -0.78 12.85 1.37
CA GLY A 40 -0.24 12.96 2.72
C GLY A 40 1.27 12.70 2.82
N PRO A 41 1.84 12.84 4.03
CA PRO A 41 3.29 12.94 4.24
C PRO A 41 4.05 11.63 3.96
N LEU A 42 3.35 10.50 3.87
CA LEU A 42 3.93 9.19 3.62
C LEU A 42 3.64 8.65 2.21
N ALA A 43 2.89 9.37 1.37
CA ALA A 43 2.44 8.91 0.06
C ALA A 43 3.60 8.45 -0.86
N ASP A 44 4.72 9.17 -0.81
CA ASP A 44 5.91 8.84 -1.61
C ASP A 44 6.83 7.80 -0.97
N ARG A 45 6.49 7.28 0.22
CA ARG A 45 7.28 6.27 0.92
C ARG A 45 6.84 4.85 0.54
N ALA A 46 7.78 3.92 0.59
CA ALA A 46 7.45 2.51 0.52
C ALA A 46 6.60 2.12 1.75
N GLY A 47 5.49 1.44 1.49
CA GLY A 47 4.69 0.79 2.51
C GLY A 47 4.75 -0.71 2.29
N HIS A 48 5.10 -1.43 3.35
CA HIS A 48 5.13 -2.88 3.43
C HIS A 48 4.58 -3.27 4.80
N ASP A 49 4.02 -4.47 4.92
CA ASP A 49 3.48 -5.05 6.16
C ASP A 49 4.19 -4.57 7.44
N ILE A 50 5.49 -4.86 7.56
CA ILE A 50 6.27 -4.54 8.75
C ILE A 50 6.32 -3.02 9.05
N ALA A 51 6.29 -2.17 8.03
CA ALA A 51 6.29 -0.73 8.20
C ALA A 51 4.95 -0.22 8.76
N TYR A 52 3.82 -0.82 8.33
CA TYR A 52 2.51 -0.53 8.92
C TYR A 52 2.48 -0.95 10.39
N LEU A 53 2.88 -2.20 10.68
CA LEU A 53 2.86 -2.74 12.03
C LEU A 53 3.78 -1.98 12.98
N ALA A 54 4.96 -1.58 12.52
CA ALA A 54 5.87 -0.76 13.31
C ALA A 54 5.26 0.61 13.63
N LEU A 55 4.63 1.26 12.65
CA LEU A 55 4.05 2.59 12.83
C LEU A 55 2.81 2.58 13.73
N THR A 56 1.97 1.54 13.64
CA THR A 56 0.75 1.40 14.45
C THR A 56 1.01 0.88 15.86
N GLY A 57 2.24 0.46 16.16
CA GLY A 57 2.59 -0.20 17.41
C GLY A 57 2.14 -1.66 17.48
N THR A 58 1.49 -2.20 16.45
CA THR A 58 1.10 -3.62 16.41
C THR A 58 2.32 -4.54 16.48
N LEU A 59 3.43 -4.12 15.88
CA LEU A 59 4.67 -4.90 15.91
C LEU A 59 5.16 -5.14 17.33
N SER A 60 5.06 -4.16 18.25
CA SER A 60 5.53 -4.31 19.64
C SER A 60 4.73 -5.32 20.46
N MET A 61 3.55 -5.71 19.97
CA MET A 61 2.70 -6.74 20.60
C MET A 61 3.06 -8.17 20.14
N ILE A 62 4.02 -8.31 19.21
CA ILE A 62 4.41 -9.60 18.62
C ILE A 62 5.76 -10.03 19.18
N GLY A 63 5.77 -11.15 19.90
CA GLY A 63 6.98 -11.73 20.49
C GLY A 63 6.90 -11.82 22.01
N ARG A 64 8.06 -11.89 22.65
CA ARG A 64 8.17 -11.96 24.12
C ARG A 64 8.34 -10.57 24.73
N PRO A 65 7.84 -10.35 25.95
CA PRO A 65 8.15 -9.13 26.70
C PRO A 65 9.66 -8.94 26.84
N ASP A 66 10.11 -7.69 26.80
CA ASP A 66 11.51 -7.26 26.96
C ASP A 66 12.51 -7.81 25.92
N GLU A 67 12.03 -8.45 24.85
CA GLU A 67 12.81 -8.82 23.67
C GLU A 67 12.43 -7.92 22.47
N PRO A 68 13.33 -7.70 21.50
CA PRO A 68 12.98 -7.03 20.26
C PRO A 68 11.80 -7.73 19.56
N PRO A 69 10.86 -6.98 18.96
CA PRO A 69 9.74 -7.57 18.24
C PRO A 69 10.19 -8.54 17.13
N VAL A 70 9.50 -9.68 17.04
CA VAL A 70 9.75 -10.66 15.98
C VAL A 70 9.08 -10.18 14.70
N VAL A 71 9.79 -10.26 13.57
CA VAL A 71 9.21 -9.97 12.26
C VAL A 71 8.14 -11.02 11.95
N PRO A 72 6.84 -10.64 11.86
CA PRO A 72 5.78 -11.60 11.59
C PRO A 72 5.78 -12.03 10.12
N ALA A 73 5.03 -13.08 9.82
CA ALA A 73 4.59 -13.31 8.44
C ALA A 73 3.75 -12.10 7.99
N ASN A 74 3.85 -11.73 6.72
CA ASN A 74 3.26 -10.51 6.15
C ASN A 74 1.73 -10.58 5.96
N LEU A 75 1.03 -11.27 6.86
CA LEU A 75 -0.39 -11.60 6.76
C LEU A 75 -1.30 -10.52 7.35
N VAL A 76 -0.76 -9.58 8.13
CA VAL A 76 -1.56 -8.66 8.95
C VAL A 76 -1.77 -7.31 8.25
N GLY A 77 -0.76 -6.82 7.54
CA GLY A 77 -0.77 -5.54 6.83
C GLY A 77 -0.95 -5.68 5.33
N ASP A 78 -0.37 -6.71 4.69
CA ASP A 78 -0.47 -6.86 3.22
C ASP A 78 -1.69 -7.67 2.76
N TYR A 79 -2.20 -8.60 3.58
CA TYR A 79 -3.26 -9.55 3.21
C TYR A 79 -4.58 -9.42 4.01
N ALA A 80 -4.66 -8.48 4.95
CA ALA A 80 -5.85 -8.26 5.78
C ALA A 80 -6.96 -7.48 5.07
#